data_AF-A0A316HPH3-F1
#
_entry.id   AF-A0A316HPH3-F1
#
_cell.length_a   1.000
_cell.length_b   1.000
_cell.length_c   1.000
_cell.angle_alpha   90.00
_cell.angle_beta   90.00
_cell.angle_gamma   90.00
#
_symmetry.space_group_name_H-M   'P 1'
#
loop_
_entity.id
_entity.type
_entity.pdbx_description
1 polymer ?
#
loop_
_entity_poly.entity_id
_entity_poly.type
_entity_poly.pdbx_seq_one_letter_code
_entity_poly.pdbx_strand_id
1 'polypeptide(L)'
;MHHLAELAEKCGELPASFFRFQVVELWVFGGLLDVPKDLDVIEVALVTDLPVDEVPWLSEPVGAEHWANSTRLSRNPFEAVWRSKDAPVWNHRVERPALIWSAADGIIEEALVAVSDGTAELVRQAAPSPEELRRRVEDELEVSLRALRRANRDYTDRRWSPGKLTPYSDALWRTTTGYLDLLDAQAHA
;
A
#
# COMPACT_ATOMS: atom_id res chain seq x y z
N MET A 1 15.10 -10.93 -3.47
CA MET A 1 15.57 -10.79 -2.08
C MET A 1 16.39 -9.53 -1.81
N HIS A 2 17.50 -9.27 -2.50
CA HIS A 2 18.36 -8.10 -2.20
C HIS A 2 17.61 -6.76 -2.13
N HIS A 3 16.76 -6.47 -3.13
CA HIS A 3 15.96 -5.24 -3.15
C HIS A 3 15.00 -5.11 -1.96
N LEU A 4 14.40 -6.20 -1.50
CA LEU A 4 13.46 -6.19 -0.37
C LEU A 4 14.19 -5.85 0.93
N ALA A 5 15.36 -6.46 1.17
CA ALA A 5 16.20 -6.14 2.32
C ALA A 5 16.67 -4.67 2.28
N GLU A 6 17.14 -4.18 1.13
CA GLU A 6 17.54 -2.76 0.96
C GLU A 6 16.37 -1.82 1.27
N LEU A 7 15.15 -2.13 0.82
CA LEU A 7 13.97 -1.32 1.13
C LEU A 7 13.64 -1.33 2.63
N ALA A 8 13.74 -2.48 3.30
CA ALA A 8 13.51 -2.61 4.74
C ALA A 8 14.52 -1.78 5.55
N GLU A 9 15.81 -1.85 5.18
CA GLU A 9 16.87 -1.00 5.76
C GLU A 9 16.54 0.49 5.57
N LYS A 10 16.14 0.90 4.36
CA LYS A 10 15.76 2.30 4.09
C LYS A 10 14.58 2.76 4.93
N CYS A 11 13.62 1.89 5.25
CA CYS A 11 12.51 2.26 6.14
C CYS A 11 13.02 2.63 7.55
N GLY A 12 14.05 1.95 8.06
CA GLY A 12 14.67 2.25 9.36
C GLY A 12 15.62 3.45 9.37
N GLU A 13 16.17 3.85 8.22
CA GLU A 13 17.15 4.94 8.13
C GLU A 13 16.53 6.34 7.97
N LEU A 14 15.29 6.44 7.50
CA LEU A 14 14.70 7.73 7.16
C LEU A 14 14.33 8.54 8.42
N PRO A 15 14.81 9.79 8.55
CA PRO A 15 14.48 10.64 9.70
C PRO A 15 13.03 11.12 9.65
N ALA A 16 12.34 10.98 10.78
CA ALA A 16 10.89 11.26 10.87
C ALA A 16 10.48 12.71 10.56
N SER A 17 11.40 13.67 10.61
CA SER A 17 11.11 15.09 10.37
C SER A 17 11.14 15.51 8.90
N PHE A 18 11.59 14.63 7.99
CA PHE A 18 11.81 15.01 6.58
C PHE A 18 10.58 14.85 5.67
N PHE A 19 9.64 13.97 6.05
CA PHE A 19 8.47 13.63 5.23
C PHE A 19 7.17 14.08 5.90
N ARG A 20 6.12 14.24 5.10
CA ARG A 20 4.77 14.62 5.59
C ARG A 20 4.08 13.52 6.38
N PHE A 21 4.56 12.28 6.23
CA PHE A 21 4.09 11.09 6.91
C PHE A 21 5.27 10.15 7.10
N GLN A 22 5.12 9.18 8.00
CA GLN A 22 6.06 8.10 8.21
C GLN A 22 5.50 6.79 7.67
N VAL A 23 6.37 5.98 7.08
CA VAL A 23 6.08 4.55 6.90
C VAL A 23 6.41 3.87 8.21
N VAL A 24 5.43 3.22 8.81
CA VAL A 24 5.54 2.56 10.11
C VAL A 24 5.64 1.05 9.99
N GLU A 25 5.21 0.47 8.86
CA GLU A 25 5.39 -0.94 8.56
C GLU A 25 5.60 -1.16 7.06
N LEU A 26 6.40 -2.18 6.74
CA LEU A 26 6.61 -2.71 5.39
C LEU A 26 6.19 -4.18 5.39
N TRP A 27 5.23 -4.48 4.53
CA TRP A 27 4.72 -5.82 4.31
C TRP A 27 5.00 -6.25 2.88
N VAL A 28 5.20 -7.54 2.70
CA VAL A 28 5.21 -8.17 1.37
C VAL A 28 3.93 -8.98 1.19
N PHE A 29 3.45 -9.10 -0.03
CA PHE A 29 2.35 -9.98 -0.39
C PHE A 29 2.54 -10.54 -1.81
N GLY A 30 1.57 -11.34 -2.26
CA GLY A 30 1.54 -11.84 -3.63
C GLY A 30 2.63 -12.86 -3.93
N GLY A 31 3.13 -12.85 -5.16
CA GLY A 31 3.92 -13.95 -5.72
C GLY A 31 5.22 -14.27 -4.97
N LEU A 32 5.81 -13.30 -4.26
CA LEU A 32 7.05 -13.52 -3.49
C LEU A 32 6.82 -14.43 -2.26
N LEU A 33 5.57 -14.53 -1.79
CA LEU A 33 5.21 -15.40 -0.67
C LEU A 33 4.84 -16.83 -1.10
N ASP A 34 4.76 -17.08 -2.40
CA ASP A 34 4.48 -18.40 -2.95
C ASP A 34 5.77 -19.15 -3.28
N VAL A 35 5.64 -20.42 -3.70
CA VAL A 35 6.76 -21.32 -4.02
C VAL A 35 7.71 -20.67 -5.05
N PRO A 36 9.05 -20.84 -4.92
CA PRO A 36 10.03 -20.05 -5.64
C PRO A 36 9.78 -19.95 -7.14
N LYS A 37 9.60 -18.71 -7.62
CA LYS A 37 9.56 -18.35 -9.05
C LYS A 37 10.52 -17.19 -9.28
N ASP A 38 11.00 -17.10 -10.52
CA ASP A 38 11.60 -15.87 -11.01
C ASP A 38 10.48 -14.84 -11.14
N LEU A 39 10.56 -13.76 -10.37
CA LEU A 39 9.52 -12.72 -10.31
C LEU A 39 10.08 -11.42 -10.87
N ASP A 40 9.36 -10.86 -11.84
CA ASP A 40 9.71 -9.58 -12.44
C ASP A 40 9.41 -8.39 -11.51
N VAL A 41 8.51 -8.58 -10.54
CA VAL A 41 7.99 -7.54 -9.64
C VAL A 41 7.83 -8.10 -8.22
N ILE A 42 8.13 -7.27 -7.23
CA ILE A 42 7.94 -7.51 -5.80
C ILE A 42 6.77 -6.65 -5.32
N GLU A 43 5.70 -7.29 -4.85
CA GLU A 43 4.51 -6.60 -4.34
C GLU A 43 4.67 -6.28 -2.85
N VAL A 44 4.53 -5.00 -2.49
CA VAL A 44 4.70 -4.54 -1.10
C VAL A 44 3.56 -3.63 -0.67
N ALA A 45 3.18 -3.73 0.60
CA ALA A 45 2.27 -2.79 1.23
C ALA A 45 3.05 -1.92 2.23
N LEU A 46 3.03 -0.60 2.01
CA LEU A 46 3.66 0.40 2.85
C LEU A 46 2.59 1.02 3.75
N VAL A 47 2.66 0.73 5.06
CA VAL A 47 1.71 1.26 6.04
C VAL A 47 2.22 2.58 6.56
N THR A 48 1.39 3.63 6.50
CA THR A 48 1.73 4.97 6.97
C THR A 48 1.09 5.29 8.30
N ASP A 49 1.62 6.31 8.98
CA ASP A 49 1.06 6.85 10.22
C ASP A 49 -0.18 7.74 10.03
N LEU A 50 -0.65 7.88 8.78
CA LEU A 50 -1.82 8.68 8.41
C LEU A 50 -3.13 7.95 8.67
N PRO A 51 -4.24 8.67 8.87
CA PRO A 51 -5.57 8.09 8.97
C PRO A 51 -6.07 7.53 7.63
N VAL A 52 -7.06 6.64 7.69
CA VAL A 52 -7.59 5.91 6.52
C VAL A 52 -8.10 6.81 5.40
N ASP A 53 -8.61 8.00 5.71
CA ASP A 53 -9.16 8.94 4.74
C ASP A 53 -8.08 9.70 3.95
N GLU A 54 -6.83 9.69 4.42
CA GLU A 54 -5.67 10.21 3.70
C GLU A 54 -4.97 9.15 2.85
N VAL A 55 -5.29 7.87 3.04
CA VAL A 55 -4.75 6.75 2.24
C VAL A 55 -5.86 5.82 1.73
N PRO A 56 -6.79 6.32 0.89
CA PRO A 56 -7.77 5.46 0.23
C PRO A 56 -7.10 4.38 -0.64
N TRP A 57 -7.82 3.31 -0.93
CA TRP A 57 -7.29 2.22 -1.76
C TRP A 57 -6.81 2.70 -3.14
N LEU A 58 -5.65 2.17 -3.58
CA LEU A 58 -4.90 2.55 -4.79
C LEU A 58 -4.62 4.07 -4.94
N SER A 59 -4.70 4.81 -3.84
CA SER A 59 -4.29 6.21 -3.78
C SER A 59 -2.93 6.34 -3.10
N GLU A 60 -2.31 7.50 -3.28
CA GLU A 60 -1.01 7.80 -2.71
C GLU A 60 -1.14 8.96 -1.72
N PRO A 61 -0.55 8.87 -0.52
CA PRO A 61 -0.51 9.99 0.40
C PRO A 61 0.32 11.15 -0.16
N VAL A 62 0.02 12.37 0.26
CA VAL A 62 0.76 13.56 -0.19
C VAL A 62 2.23 13.45 0.24
N GLY A 63 3.14 13.39 -0.73
CA GLY A 63 4.57 13.21 -0.52
C GLY A 63 5.08 11.79 -0.79
N ALA A 64 4.21 10.85 -1.18
CA ALA A 64 4.57 9.49 -1.55
C ALA A 64 5.68 9.44 -2.62
N GLU A 65 5.60 10.29 -3.64
CA GLU A 65 6.63 10.37 -4.69
C GLU A 65 8.01 10.73 -4.13
N HIS A 66 8.07 11.69 -3.20
CA HIS A 66 9.32 12.06 -2.55
C HIS A 66 9.87 10.90 -1.70
N TRP A 67 8.99 10.23 -0.95
CA TRP A 67 9.37 9.06 -0.16
C TRP A 67 9.92 7.95 -1.05
N ALA A 68 9.20 7.58 -2.11
CA ALA A 68 9.57 6.52 -3.04
C ALA A 68 10.91 6.79 -3.75
N ASN A 69 11.19 8.04 -4.07
CA ASN A 69 12.48 8.43 -4.65
C ASN A 69 13.62 8.35 -3.63
N SER A 70 13.39 8.74 -2.38
CA SER A 70 14.39 8.66 -1.30
C SER A 70 14.73 7.22 -0.91
N THR A 71 13.78 6.29 -1.00
CA THR A 71 13.99 4.86 -0.69
C THR A 71 14.37 4.01 -1.90
N ARG A 72 14.49 4.62 -3.09
CA ARG A 72 14.67 3.93 -4.39
C ARG A 72 13.56 2.96 -4.75
N LEU A 73 12.41 3.00 -4.05
CA LEU A 73 11.22 2.23 -4.38
C LEU A 73 10.84 2.40 -5.87
N SER A 74 10.89 3.64 -6.37
CA SER A 74 10.55 3.97 -7.77
C SER A 74 11.55 3.49 -8.82
N ARG A 75 12.72 2.99 -8.40
CA ARG A 75 13.83 2.56 -9.28
C ARG A 75 14.11 1.06 -9.22
N ASN A 76 13.47 0.38 -8.27
CA ASN A 76 13.58 -1.04 -8.04
C ASN A 76 12.28 -1.72 -8.49
N PRO A 77 12.25 -3.05 -8.67
CA PRO A 77 11.11 -3.76 -9.24
C PRO A 77 9.99 -3.94 -8.20
N PHE A 78 9.44 -2.83 -7.69
CA PHE A 78 8.36 -2.85 -6.71
C PHE A 78 7.03 -2.41 -7.32
N GLU A 79 5.98 -3.13 -6.97
CA GLU A 79 4.61 -2.64 -7.05
C GLU A 79 4.13 -2.38 -5.63
N ALA A 80 4.01 -1.09 -5.28
CA ALA A 80 3.69 -0.68 -3.93
C ALA A 80 2.23 -0.23 -3.81
N VAL A 81 1.55 -0.71 -2.78
CA VAL A 81 0.27 -0.15 -2.32
C VAL A 81 0.46 0.55 -0.99
N TRP A 82 -0.16 1.72 -0.83
CA TRP A 82 -0.11 2.49 0.41
C TRP A 82 -1.30 2.14 1.29
N ARG A 83 -1.05 1.97 2.59
CA ARG A 83 -2.06 1.60 3.59
C ARG A 83 -1.97 2.56 4.78
N SER A 84 -3.07 2.72 5.51
CA SER A 84 -3.09 3.42 6.79
C SER A 84 -2.87 2.42 7.92
N LYS A 85 -2.16 2.81 8.98
CA LYS A 85 -2.03 2.02 10.22
C LYS A 85 -3.37 1.82 10.95
N ASP A 86 -4.35 2.67 10.68
CA ASP A 86 -5.65 2.68 11.37
C ASP A 86 -6.62 1.65 10.78
N ALA A 87 -6.18 0.80 9.86
CA ALA A 87 -6.94 -0.31 9.31
C ALA A 87 -6.06 -1.52 8.98
N PRO A 88 -6.63 -2.73 8.86
CA PRO A 88 -5.87 -3.89 8.45
C PRO A 88 -5.16 -3.69 7.11
N VAL A 89 -3.89 -4.08 7.06
CA VAL A 89 -3.05 -4.01 5.85
C VAL A 89 -3.67 -4.84 4.72
N TRP A 90 -4.29 -5.98 5.04
CA TRP A 90 -4.90 -6.90 4.09
C TRP A 90 -6.25 -6.38 3.55
N ASN A 91 -6.59 -6.86 2.35
CA ASN A 91 -7.89 -6.74 1.70
C ASN A 91 -8.01 -7.84 0.61
N HIS A 92 -8.85 -7.65 -0.41
CA HIS A 92 -9.02 -8.59 -1.51
C HIS A 92 -7.79 -8.75 -2.42
N ARG A 93 -6.89 -7.76 -2.48
CA ARG A 93 -5.64 -7.83 -3.27
C ARG A 93 -4.43 -8.19 -2.40
N VAL A 94 -4.35 -7.63 -1.20
CA VAL A 94 -3.27 -7.90 -0.24
C VAL A 94 -3.63 -9.13 0.58
N GLU A 95 -3.48 -10.31 -0.01
CA GLU A 95 -3.85 -11.58 0.61
C GLU A 95 -2.73 -12.12 1.51
N ARG A 96 -3.05 -12.33 2.79
CA ARG A 96 -2.18 -12.97 3.80
C ARG A 96 -0.73 -12.46 3.74
N PRO A 97 -0.53 -11.14 3.90
CA PRO A 97 0.80 -10.54 3.81
C PRO A 97 1.72 -11.02 4.94
N ALA A 98 3.03 -10.89 4.74
CA ALA A 98 4.05 -11.12 5.75
C ALA A 98 4.74 -9.81 6.13
N LEU A 99 4.92 -9.56 7.42
CA LEU A 99 5.60 -8.37 7.93
C LEU A 99 7.10 -8.52 7.75
N ILE A 100 7.73 -7.55 7.10
CA ILE A 100 9.18 -7.55 6.83
C ILE A 100 9.91 -6.56 7.72
N TRP A 101 9.28 -5.43 8.00
CA TRP A 101 9.85 -4.40 8.87
C TRP A 101 8.74 -3.62 9.58
N SER A 102 8.98 -3.23 10.83
CA SER A 102 8.13 -2.29 11.57
C SER A 102 8.99 -1.22 12.24
N ALA A 103 8.42 -0.03 12.48
CA ALA A 103 9.09 1.02 13.23
C ALA A 103 9.32 0.64 14.70
N ALA A 104 8.55 -0.32 15.24
CA ALA A 104 8.67 -0.78 16.61
C ALA A 104 9.78 -1.82 16.80
N ASP A 105 9.90 -2.76 15.87
CA ASP A 105 10.75 -3.95 16.01
C ASP A 105 11.94 -3.95 15.05
N GLY A 106 11.96 -3.03 14.09
CA GLY A 106 12.94 -3.01 13.01
C GLY A 106 12.68 -4.12 11.99
N ILE A 107 13.75 -4.68 11.42
CA ILE A 107 13.67 -5.74 10.42
C ILE A 107 13.28 -7.06 11.11
N ILE A 108 12.29 -7.74 10.55
CA ILE A 108 11.87 -9.08 10.98
C ILE A 108 12.73 -10.11 10.26
N GLU A 109 13.92 -10.37 10.80
CA GLU A 109 14.93 -11.26 10.18
C GLU A 109 14.36 -12.65 9.83
N GLU A 110 13.55 -13.22 10.72
CA GLU A 110 12.89 -14.51 10.50
C GLU A 110 11.98 -14.50 9.27
N ALA A 111 11.30 -13.38 9.00
CA ALA A 111 10.44 -13.24 7.83
C ALA A 111 11.27 -13.10 6.54
N LEU A 112 12.37 -12.34 6.55
CA LEU A 112 13.27 -12.25 5.40
C LEU A 112 13.88 -13.61 5.03
N VAL A 113 14.31 -14.38 6.04
CA VAL A 113 14.82 -15.75 5.84
C VAL A 113 13.72 -16.66 5.30
N ALA A 114 12.52 -16.65 5.89
CA ALA A 114 11.41 -17.48 5.43
C ALA A 114 11.03 -17.19 3.98
N VAL A 115 11.01 -15.92 3.57
CA VAL A 115 10.75 -15.52 2.18
C VAL A 115 11.90 -15.95 1.26
N SER A 116 13.15 -15.81 1.69
CA SER A 116 14.32 -16.25 0.91
C SER A 116 14.33 -17.77 0.67
N ASP A 117 13.96 -18.55 1.69
CA ASP A 117 14.01 -20.00 1.68
C ASP A 117 12.76 -20.65 1.06
N GLY A 118 11.77 -19.84 0.62
CA GLY A 118 10.50 -20.34 0.10
C GLY A 118 9.62 -21.00 1.17
N THR A 119 9.82 -20.65 2.43
CA THR A 119 9.05 -21.12 3.59
C THR A 119 8.13 -20.03 4.16
N ALA A 120 7.83 -19.02 3.34
CA ALA A 120 7.07 -17.83 3.74
C ALA A 120 5.70 -18.12 4.36
N GLU A 121 5.08 -19.26 4.05
CA GLU A 121 3.82 -19.72 4.67
C GLU A 121 3.88 -19.70 6.21
N LEU A 122 5.07 -19.89 6.81
CA LEU A 122 5.27 -19.86 8.26
C LEU A 122 5.11 -18.46 8.87
N VAL A 123 5.25 -17.40 8.08
CA VAL A 123 5.23 -15.99 8.52
C VAL A 123 4.07 -15.18 7.94
N ARG A 124 3.22 -15.81 7.13
CA ARG A 124 2.01 -15.18 6.57
C ARG A 124 0.96 -14.98 7.66
N GLN A 125 0.22 -13.89 7.56
CA GLN A 125 -1.01 -13.74 8.35
C GLN A 125 -2.00 -14.87 8.05
N ALA A 126 -2.82 -15.20 9.05
CA ALA A 126 -3.94 -16.11 8.87
C ALA A 126 -4.91 -15.57 7.81
N ALA A 127 -5.50 -16.48 7.04
CA ALA A 127 -6.55 -16.09 6.10
C ALA A 127 -7.76 -15.53 6.86
N PRO A 128 -8.31 -14.37 6.47
CA PRO A 128 -9.56 -13.90 7.04
C PRO A 128 -10.71 -14.83 6.63
N SER A 129 -11.75 -14.90 7.45
CA SER A 129 -13.01 -15.52 7.04
C SER A 129 -13.65 -14.73 5.88
N PRO A 130 -14.50 -15.37 5.05
CA PRO A 130 -15.23 -14.67 4.00
C PRO A 130 -16.04 -13.46 4.52
N GLU A 131 -16.65 -13.57 5.69
CA GLU A 131 -17.40 -12.48 6.32
C GLU A 131 -16.51 -11.33 6.80
N GLU A 132 -15.28 -11.61 7.23
CA GLU A 132 -14.29 -10.56 7.53
C GLU A 132 -13.82 -9.87 6.26
N LEU A 133 -13.56 -10.65 5.20
CA LEU A 133 -13.14 -10.10 3.92
C LEU A 133 -14.20 -9.18 3.31
N ARG A 134 -15.45 -9.62 3.28
CA ARG A 134 -16.56 -8.81 2.76
C ARG A 134 -16.75 -7.52 3.56
N ARG A 135 -16.72 -7.58 4.89
CA ARG A 135 -16.76 -6.38 5.75
C ARG A 135 -15.59 -5.45 5.48
N ARG A 136 -14.38 -6.01 5.28
CA ARG A 136 -13.21 -5.22 4.95
C ARG A 136 -13.38 -4.45 3.65
N VAL A 137 -13.86 -5.11 2.59
CA VAL A 137 -14.13 -4.47 1.30
C VAL A 137 -15.20 -3.39 1.44
N GLU A 138 -16.27 -3.63 2.21
CA GLU A 138 -17.31 -2.63 2.49
C GLU A 138 -16.74 -1.37 3.18
N ASP A 139 -15.90 -1.52 4.20
CA ASP A 139 -15.25 -0.41 4.91
C ASP A 139 -14.33 0.41 3.97
N GLU A 140 -13.55 -0.27 3.13
CA GLU A 140 -12.67 0.39 2.15
C GLU A 140 -13.45 1.12 1.05
N LEU A 141 -14.58 0.56 0.63
CA LEU A 141 -15.46 1.15 -0.36
C LEU A 141 -16.06 2.47 0.16
N GLU A 142 -16.45 2.53 1.42
CA GLU A 142 -16.97 3.75 2.05
C GLU A 142 -15.91 4.87 2.06
N VAL A 143 -14.67 4.55 2.46
CA VAL A 143 -13.53 5.48 2.45
C VAL A 143 -13.24 5.95 1.02
N SER A 144 -13.16 5.02 0.07
CA SER A 144 -12.85 5.31 -1.33
C SER A 144 -13.94 6.16 -2.00
N LEU A 145 -15.22 5.93 -1.68
CA LEU A 145 -16.32 6.76 -2.17
C LEU A 145 -16.25 8.20 -1.65
N ARG A 146 -15.90 8.40 -0.37
CA ARG A 146 -15.69 9.75 0.18
C ARG A 146 -14.54 10.46 -0.53
N ALA A 147 -13.43 9.76 -0.76
CA ALA A 147 -12.26 10.29 -1.45
C ALA A 147 -12.56 10.65 -2.90
N LEU A 148 -13.21 9.76 -3.65
CA LEU A 148 -13.63 9.99 -5.03
C LEU A 148 -14.55 11.23 -5.14
N ARG A 149 -15.54 11.35 -4.24
CA ARG A 149 -16.41 12.53 -4.21
C ARG A 149 -15.65 13.82 -3.96
N ARG A 150 -14.61 13.79 -3.12
CA ARG A 150 -13.73 14.94 -2.88
C ARG A 150 -12.89 15.28 -4.11
N ALA A 151 -12.18 14.29 -4.67
CA ALA A 151 -11.34 14.48 -5.85
C ALA A 151 -12.15 15.00 -7.05
N ASN A 152 -13.38 14.51 -7.24
CA ASN A 152 -14.28 14.97 -8.29
C ASN A 152 -14.70 16.44 -8.11
N ARG A 153 -14.94 16.90 -6.87
CA ARG A 153 -15.19 18.31 -6.58
C ARG A 153 -13.95 19.16 -6.85
N ASP A 154 -12.79 18.75 -6.32
CA ASP A 154 -11.53 19.48 -6.48
C ASP A 154 -11.16 19.64 -7.96
N TYR A 155 -11.33 18.58 -8.77
CA TYR A 155 -11.16 18.64 -10.21
C TYR A 155 -12.16 19.60 -10.86
N THR A 156 -13.44 19.53 -10.51
CA THR A 156 -14.49 20.36 -11.08
C THR A 156 -14.25 21.86 -10.81
N ASP A 157 -13.81 22.21 -9.62
CA ASP A 157 -13.51 23.59 -9.22
C ASP A 157 -12.28 24.14 -9.96
N ARG A 158 -11.34 23.25 -10.32
CA ARG A 158 -10.06 23.63 -10.93
C ARG A 158 -10.04 23.52 -12.45
N ARG A 159 -10.95 22.79 -13.08
CA ARG A 159 -10.91 22.49 -14.53
C ARG A 159 -10.90 23.71 -15.45
N TRP A 160 -11.44 24.84 -14.99
CA TRP A 160 -11.48 26.11 -15.72
C TRP A 160 -10.57 27.19 -15.12
N SER A 161 -9.91 26.90 -14.00
CA SER A 161 -9.01 27.84 -13.33
C SER A 161 -7.63 27.84 -13.99
N PRO A 162 -6.90 28.97 -14.02
CA PRO A 162 -5.50 28.99 -14.43
C PRO A 162 -4.63 28.08 -13.57
N GLY A 163 -3.72 27.33 -14.19
CA GLY A 163 -2.76 26.45 -13.50
C GLY A 163 -2.67 25.05 -14.10
N LYS A 164 -1.82 24.20 -13.53
CA LYS A 164 -1.70 22.80 -13.94
C LYS A 164 -2.86 21.98 -13.37
N LEU A 165 -3.58 21.29 -14.24
CA LEU A 165 -4.68 20.40 -13.84
C LEU A 165 -4.19 19.01 -13.41
N THR A 166 -2.98 18.62 -13.79
CA THR A 166 -2.38 17.29 -13.58
C THR A 166 -2.54 16.76 -12.14
N PRO A 167 -2.23 17.51 -11.06
CA PRO A 167 -2.40 16.98 -9.71
C PRO A 167 -3.83 16.59 -9.36
N TYR A 168 -4.81 17.33 -9.89
CA TYR A 168 -6.24 17.07 -9.65
C TYR A 168 -6.76 15.93 -10.53
N SER A 169 -6.32 15.86 -11.79
CA SER A 169 -6.67 14.73 -12.65
C SER A 169 -6.07 13.43 -12.17
N ASP A 170 -4.83 13.43 -11.69
CA ASP A 170 -4.16 12.23 -11.20
C ASP A 170 -4.77 11.75 -9.88
N ALA A 171 -5.16 12.67 -9.00
CA ALA A 171 -5.92 12.32 -7.78
C ALA A 171 -7.29 11.74 -8.11
N LEU A 172 -8.01 12.33 -9.08
CA LEU A 172 -9.29 11.81 -9.55
C LEU A 172 -9.14 10.43 -10.19
N TRP A 173 -8.12 10.24 -11.02
CA TRP A 173 -7.82 8.95 -11.64
C TRP A 173 -7.54 7.86 -10.59
N ARG A 174 -6.61 8.10 -9.64
CA ARG A 174 -6.29 7.12 -8.58
C ARG A 174 -7.52 6.74 -7.75
N THR A 175 -8.25 7.74 -7.26
CA THR A 175 -9.45 7.49 -6.42
C THR A 175 -10.57 6.80 -7.18
N THR A 176 -10.72 7.07 -8.48
CA THR A 176 -11.67 6.35 -9.35
C THR A 176 -11.24 4.90 -9.52
N THR A 177 -9.96 4.64 -9.84
CA THR A 177 -9.42 3.29 -10.02
C THR A 177 -9.57 2.46 -8.75
N GLY A 178 -9.21 3.01 -7.59
CA GLY A 178 -9.38 2.33 -6.29
C GLY A 178 -10.83 2.01 -5.95
N TYR A 179 -11.74 2.95 -6.20
CA TYR A 179 -13.17 2.72 -5.97
C TYR A 179 -13.74 1.62 -6.88
N LEU A 180 -13.38 1.61 -8.17
CA LEU A 180 -13.84 0.60 -9.12
C LEU A 180 -13.27 -0.78 -8.79
N ASP A 181 -12.00 -0.87 -8.42
CA ASP A 181 -11.37 -2.13 -8.01
C ASP A 181 -12.07 -2.76 -6.78
N LEU A 182 -12.46 -1.94 -5.80
CA LEU A 182 -13.25 -2.39 -4.65
C LEU A 182 -14.69 -2.78 -5.01
N LEU A 183 -15.30 -2.08 -5.97
CA LEU A 183 -16.65 -2.40 -6.43
C LEU A 183 -16.68 -3.76 -7.12
N ASP A 184 -15.66 -4.05 -7.94
CA ASP A 184 -15.49 -5.36 -8.57
C ASP A 184 -15.24 -6.44 -7.51
N ALA A 185 -14.40 -6.16 -6.52
CA ALA A 185 -14.17 -7.08 -5.40
C ALA A 185 -15.45 -7.38 -4.61
N GLN A 186 -16.29 -6.37 -4.35
CA GLN A 186 -17.57 -6.55 -3.66
C GLN A 186 -18.55 -7.43 -4.46
N ALA A 187 -18.55 -7.33 -5.79
CA ALA A 187 -19.40 -8.15 -6.64
C ALA A 187 -19.00 -9.64 -6.64
N HIS A 188 -17.78 -9.95 -6.20
CA HIS A 188 -17.20 -11.28 -6.17
C HIS A 188 -16.97 -11.85 -4.77
N ALA A 189 -17.26 -11.08 -3.71
CA ALA A 189 -17.15 -11.47 -2.30
C ALA A 189 -18.46 -12.08 -1.75
#